data_AF-A0A4Q3VLV0-F1
#
_entry.id   AF-A0A4Q3VLV0-F1
#
_cell.length_a   1.000
_cell.length_b   1.000
_cell.length_c   1.000
_cell.angle_alpha   90.00
_cell.angle_beta   90.00
_cell.angle_gamma   90.00
#
_symmetry.space_group_name_H-M   'P 1'
#
loop_
_entity.id
_entity.type
_entity.pdbx_description
1 polymer ?
#
loop_
_entity_poly.entity_id
_entity_poly.type
_entity_poly.pdbx_seq_one_letter_code
_entity_poly.pdbx_strand_id
1 'polypeptide(L)'
;FVTAHEIAHQLGYAKENEANFVAFLSCKDFDESPVFKYSLYFDMYHYAINEVARRDTARAKDFNAQLHPQVKKDMKELQRFYRAYKNPIEPIISWGYGHFLKANNQPGGKLTYNEVVAWLVAYYKKFGLEKI
;
A
#
# COMPACT_ATOMS: atom_id res chain seq x y z
N PHE A 1 -5.73 -6.26 4.10
CA PHE A 1 -4.31 -5.90 3.99
C PHE A 1 -3.77 -5.28 5.27
N VAL A 2 -4.24 -4.08 5.67
CA VAL A 2 -3.77 -3.37 6.88
C VAL A 2 -3.69 -4.27 8.12
N THR A 3 -4.72 -5.08 8.39
CA THR A 3 -4.69 -6.03 9.52
C THR A 3 -3.49 -6.98 9.46
N ALA A 4 -3.17 -7.55 8.30
CA ALA A 4 -2.03 -8.44 8.13
C ALA A 4 -0.69 -7.69 8.23
N HIS A 5 -0.65 -6.42 7.81
CA HIS A 5 0.50 -5.54 7.98
C HIS A 5 0.78 -5.27 9.47
N GLU A 6 -0.23 -4.92 10.25
CA GLU A 6 -0.06 -4.71 11.70
C GLU A 6 0.29 -6.01 12.43
N ILE A 7 -0.25 -7.16 12.00
CA ILE A 7 0.17 -8.47 12.52
C ILE A 7 1.65 -8.73 12.17
N ALA A 8 2.11 -8.37 10.98
CA ALA A 8 3.53 -8.50 10.63
C ALA A 8 4.41 -7.65 11.56
N HIS A 9 3.99 -6.43 11.90
CA HIS A 9 4.66 -5.63 12.92
C HIS A 9 4.68 -6.32 14.29
N GLN A 10 3.56 -6.90 14.73
CA GLN A 10 3.49 -7.67 15.98
C GLN A 10 4.42 -8.89 15.98
N LEU A 11 4.68 -9.49 14.82
CA LEU A 11 5.62 -10.60 14.63
C LEU A 11 7.08 -10.16 14.53
N GLY A 12 7.38 -8.86 14.58
CA GLY A 12 8.74 -8.31 14.62
C GLY A 12 9.28 -7.78 13.30
N TYR A 13 8.47 -7.73 12.23
CA TYR A 13 8.86 -7.06 10.99
C TYR A 13 8.76 -5.55 11.17
N ALA A 14 9.83 -4.92 11.66
CA ALA A 14 9.80 -3.52 12.08
C ALA A 14 9.75 -2.52 10.91
N LYS A 15 10.28 -2.86 9.73
CA LYS A 15 10.23 -1.95 8.58
C LYS A 15 8.89 -2.04 7.85
N GLU A 16 8.34 -0.90 7.45
CA GLU A 16 7.06 -0.80 6.71
C GLU A 16 7.07 -1.63 5.42
N ASN A 17 8.18 -1.65 4.69
CA ASN A 17 8.32 -2.42 3.45
C ASN A 17 8.32 -3.94 3.71
N GLU A 18 8.98 -4.39 4.77
CA GLU A 18 8.97 -5.78 5.24
C GLU A 18 7.57 -6.20 5.68
N ALA A 19 6.90 -5.39 6.51
CA ALA A 19 5.54 -5.64 6.98
C ALA A 19 4.53 -5.68 5.82
N ASN A 20 4.62 -4.74 4.86
CA ASN A 20 3.80 -4.75 3.65
C ASN A 20 4.03 -6.01 2.81
N PHE A 21 5.27 -6.44 2.67
CA PHE A 21 5.59 -7.61 1.86
C PHE A 21 5.14 -8.93 2.53
N VAL A 22 5.28 -9.04 3.85
CA VAL A 22 4.73 -10.17 4.62
C VAL A 22 3.21 -10.19 4.50
N ALA A 23 2.55 -9.05 4.68
CA ALA A 23 1.10 -8.93 4.50
C ALA A 23 0.65 -9.31 3.09
N PHE A 24 1.43 -8.95 2.06
CA PHE A 24 1.21 -9.38 0.68
C PHE A 24 1.24 -10.90 0.54
N LEU A 25 2.30 -11.56 1.02
CA LEU A 25 2.42 -13.02 0.93
C LEU A 25 1.28 -13.71 1.69
N SER A 26 0.97 -13.25 2.91
CA SER A 26 -0.10 -13.82 3.73
C SER A 26 -1.48 -13.64 3.09
N CYS A 27 -1.81 -12.44 2.60
CA CYS A 27 -3.14 -12.16 2.05
C CYS A 27 -3.36 -12.78 0.67
N LYS A 28 -2.30 -12.89 -0.16
CA LYS A 28 -2.38 -13.48 -1.51
C LYS A 28 -2.73 -14.97 -1.45
N ASP A 29 -2.13 -15.68 -0.51
CA ASP A 29 -2.26 -17.14 -0.36
C ASP A 29 -3.39 -17.54 0.61
N PHE A 30 -4.19 -16.58 1.08
CA PHE A 30 -5.35 -16.84 1.95
C PHE A 30 -6.61 -17.08 1.10
N ASP A 31 -6.98 -18.35 0.93
CA ASP A 31 -8.11 -18.79 0.09
C ASP A 31 -9.45 -18.79 0.82
N GLU A 32 -9.44 -18.74 2.15
CA GLU A 32 -10.62 -18.84 3.00
C GLU A 32 -11.51 -17.59 2.93
N SER A 33 -10.96 -16.44 2.51
CA SER A 33 -11.75 -15.22 2.32
C SER A 33 -11.24 -14.35 1.18
N PRO A 34 -12.07 -14.09 0.14
CA PRO A 34 -11.68 -13.25 -0.98
C PRO A 34 -11.48 -11.78 -0.58
N VAL A 35 -11.96 -11.34 0.59
CA VAL A 35 -11.80 -9.97 1.08
C VAL A 35 -10.32 -9.64 1.37
N PHE A 36 -9.53 -10.61 1.82
CA PHE A 36 -8.10 -10.41 2.05
C PHE A 36 -7.36 -10.17 0.74
N LYS A 37 -7.61 -11.00 -0.27
CA LYS A 37 -7.06 -10.82 -1.62
C LYS A 37 -7.50 -9.50 -2.24
N TYR A 38 -8.79 -9.18 -2.15
CA TYR A 38 -9.32 -7.92 -2.67
C TYR A 38 -8.64 -6.72 -2.03
N SER A 39 -8.63 -6.64 -0.68
CA SER A 39 -8.01 -5.53 0.03
C SER A 39 -6.52 -5.42 -0.26
N LEU A 40 -5.81 -6.55 -0.37
CA LEU A 40 -4.41 -6.59 -0.78
C LEU A 40 -4.21 -5.94 -2.16
N TYR A 41 -4.89 -6.45 -3.19
CA TYR A 41 -4.70 -5.94 -4.55
C TYR A 41 -5.19 -4.51 -4.70
N PHE A 42 -6.20 -4.11 -3.94
CA PHE A 42 -6.66 -2.73 -3.88
C PHE A 42 -5.58 -1.78 -3.35
N ASP A 43 -4.90 -2.13 -2.25
CA ASP A 43 -3.80 -1.33 -1.70
C ASP A 43 -2.54 -1.37 -2.59
N MET A 44 -2.17 -2.55 -3.11
CA MET A 44 -1.02 -2.68 -4.03
C MET A 44 -1.24 -1.89 -5.32
N TYR A 45 -2.47 -1.88 -5.86
CA TYR A 45 -2.81 -1.04 -6.99
C TYR A 45 -2.64 0.45 -6.66
N HIS A 46 -3.07 0.91 -5.48
CA HIS A 46 -2.89 2.31 -5.07
C HIS A 46 -1.41 2.70 -5.00
N TYR A 47 -0.55 1.84 -4.44
CA TYR A 47 0.89 2.10 -4.42
C TYR A 47 1.47 2.16 -5.84
N ALA A 48 1.14 1.16 -6.68
CA ALA A 48 1.65 1.09 -8.05
C ALA A 48 1.17 2.27 -8.91
N ILE A 49 -0.12 2.62 -8.85
CA ILE A 49 -0.68 3.70 -9.68
C ILE A 49 -0.14 5.07 -9.28
N ASN A 50 0.16 5.29 -7.99
CA ASN A 50 0.83 6.49 -7.52
C ASN A 50 2.26 6.60 -8.07
N GLU A 51 3.01 5.49 -8.12
CA GLU A 51 4.33 5.45 -8.74
C GLU A 51 4.29 5.68 -10.25
N VAL A 52 3.27 5.16 -10.95
CA VAL A 52 3.05 5.44 -12.37
C VAL A 52 2.70 6.92 -12.56
N ALA A 53 1.76 7.46 -11.79
CA ALA A 53 1.31 8.85 -11.92
C ALA A 53 2.42 9.88 -11.69
N ARG A 54 3.42 9.56 -10.83
CA ARG A 54 4.61 10.40 -10.63
C ARG A 54 5.49 10.53 -11.88
N ARG A 55 5.40 9.57 -12.82
CA ARG A 55 6.23 9.51 -14.03
C ARG A 55 5.43 9.80 -15.30
N ASP A 56 4.18 9.34 -15.34
CA ASP A 56 3.28 9.45 -16.49
C ASP A 56 1.82 9.49 -16.01
N THR A 57 1.29 10.71 -15.91
CA THR A 57 -0.09 10.96 -15.47
C THR A 57 -1.13 10.51 -16.51
N ALA A 58 -0.79 10.55 -17.81
CA ALA A 58 -1.68 10.10 -18.88
C ALA A 58 -1.87 8.58 -18.79
N ARG A 59 -0.77 7.84 -18.65
CA ARG A 59 -0.83 6.38 -18.49
C ARG A 59 -1.50 5.95 -17.20
N ALA A 60 -1.29 6.67 -16.10
CA ALA A 60 -2.04 6.42 -14.87
C ALA A 60 -3.55 6.64 -15.06
N LYS A 61 -3.95 7.65 -15.82
CA LYS A 61 -5.37 7.88 -16.17
C LYS A 61 -5.93 6.74 -17.00
N ASP A 62 -5.19 6.23 -17.98
CA ASP A 62 -5.61 5.11 -18.82
C ASP A 62 -5.78 3.82 -18.02
N PHE A 63 -4.88 3.54 -17.07
CA PHE A 63 -5.05 2.40 -16.17
C PHE A 63 -6.26 2.55 -15.24
N ASN A 64 -6.46 3.74 -14.66
CA ASN A 64 -7.64 4.01 -13.83
C ASN A 64 -8.95 3.90 -14.63
N ALA A 65 -8.93 4.26 -15.92
CA ALA A 65 -10.09 4.15 -16.80
C ALA A 65 -10.53 2.69 -16.99
N GLN A 66 -9.60 1.74 -16.97
CA GLN A 66 -9.84 0.30 -17.13
C GLN A 66 -10.32 -0.41 -15.85
N LEU A 67 -10.26 0.26 -14.69
CA LEU A 67 -10.72 -0.35 -13.44
C LEU A 67 -12.21 -0.69 -13.47
N HIS A 68 -12.55 -1.80 -12.82
CA HIS A 68 -13.93 -2.19 -12.57
C HIS A 68 -14.70 -1.07 -11.85
N PRO A 69 -15.98 -0.80 -12.19
CA PRO A 69 -16.76 0.28 -11.58
C PRO A 69 -16.82 0.23 -10.05
N GLN A 70 -16.88 -0.98 -9.47
CA GLN A 70 -16.86 -1.17 -8.02
C GLN A 70 -15.54 -0.69 -7.40
N VAL A 71 -14.39 -1.00 -8.00
CA VAL A 71 -13.09 -0.53 -7.50
C VAL A 71 -13.03 1.00 -7.51
N LYS A 72 -13.51 1.64 -8.59
CA LYS A 72 -13.62 3.11 -8.67
C LYS A 72 -14.52 3.69 -7.58
N LYS A 73 -15.60 2.99 -7.21
CA LYS A 73 -16.49 3.39 -6.11
C LYS A 73 -15.76 3.30 -4.77
N ASP A 74 -15.06 2.19 -4.52
CA ASP A 74 -14.32 1.95 -3.28
C ASP A 74 -13.17 2.97 -3.11
N MET A 75 -12.48 3.32 -4.19
CA MET A 75 -11.50 4.43 -4.20
C MET A 75 -12.12 5.74 -3.75
N LYS A 76 -13.31 6.09 -4.26
CA LYS A 76 -14.02 7.32 -3.87
C LYS A 76 -14.50 7.28 -2.43
N GLU A 77 -14.89 6.10 -1.95
CA GLU A 77 -15.30 5.88 -0.57
C GLU A 77 -14.12 6.05 0.38
N LEU A 78 -12.98 5.40 0.08
CA LEU A 78 -11.74 5.56 0.83
C LEU A 78 -11.28 7.02 0.88
N GLN A 79 -11.33 7.73 -0.25
CA GLN A 79 -11.04 9.17 -0.28
C GLN A 79 -12.01 9.98 0.59
N ARG A 80 -13.29 9.63 0.60
CA ARG A 80 -14.30 10.32 1.42
C ARG A 80 -14.06 10.07 2.91
N PHE A 81 -13.73 8.83 3.27
CA PHE A 81 -13.33 8.44 4.60
C PHE A 81 -12.15 9.31 5.05
N TYR A 82 -11.02 9.30 4.34
CA TYR A 82 -9.85 10.12 4.72
C TYR A 82 -10.15 11.63 4.78
N ARG A 83 -10.99 12.16 3.88
CA ARG A 83 -11.40 13.57 3.95
C ARG A 83 -12.21 13.90 5.20
N ALA A 84 -13.09 13.01 5.65
CA ALA A 84 -13.91 13.22 6.83
C ALA A 84 -13.09 13.21 8.13
N TYR A 85 -11.99 12.45 8.17
CA TYR A 85 -11.08 12.38 9.32
C TYR A 85 -9.89 13.34 9.22
N LYS A 86 -9.84 14.20 8.18
CA LYS A 86 -8.78 15.18 8.01
C LYS A 86 -8.92 16.30 9.04
N ASN A 87 -8.14 16.24 10.11
CA ASN A 87 -8.11 17.25 11.17
C ASN A 87 -6.92 18.23 10.93
N PRO A 88 -7.07 19.55 11.13
CA PRO A 88 -5.96 20.51 11.07
C PRO A 88 -4.74 20.20 11.98
N ILE A 89 -4.85 19.27 12.94
CA ILE A 89 -3.76 18.80 13.82
C ILE A 89 -2.93 17.65 13.17
N GLU A 90 -3.44 17.01 12.12
CA GLU A 90 -2.76 15.92 11.38
C GLU A 90 -1.32 16.26 10.92
N PRO A 91 -0.98 17.50 10.51
CA PRO A 91 0.39 17.86 10.12
C PRO A 91 1.39 17.75 11.28
N ILE A 92 0.97 18.04 12.52
CA ILE A 92 1.81 18.01 13.71
C ILE A 92 2.09 16.56 14.14
N ILE A 93 1.05 15.71 14.13
CA ILE A 93 1.20 14.27 14.41
C ILE A 93 2.05 13.60 13.32
N SER A 94 1.84 13.95 12.05
CA SER A 94 2.65 13.44 10.94
C SER A 94 4.11 13.92 11.00
N TRP A 95 4.38 15.12 11.52
CA TRP A 95 5.74 15.62 11.75
C TRP A 95 6.43 14.85 12.88
N GLY A 96 5.75 14.63 14.02
CA GLY A 96 6.28 13.84 15.14
C GLY A 96 6.52 12.37 14.76
N TYR A 97 5.57 11.74 14.07
CA TYR A 97 5.69 10.38 13.58
C TYR A 97 6.79 10.24 12.51
N GLY A 98 6.94 11.24 11.64
CA GLY A 98 8.04 11.29 10.67
C GLY A 98 9.43 11.38 11.31
N HIS A 99 9.58 12.09 12.43
CA HIS A 99 10.84 12.11 13.19
C HIS A 99 11.10 10.81 13.93
N PHE A 100 10.07 10.19 14.52
CA PHE A 100 10.17 8.86 15.12
C PHE A 100 10.63 7.80 14.10
N LEU A 101 10.07 7.79 12.89
CA LEU A 101 10.48 6.87 11.82
C LEU A 101 11.91 7.12 11.34
N LYS A 102 12.31 8.40 11.18
CA LYS A 102 13.69 8.76 10.79
C LYS A 102 14.72 8.36 11.85
N ALA A 103 14.38 8.49 13.13
CA ALA A 103 15.23 8.06 14.24
C ALA A 103 15.35 6.52 14.32
N ASN A 104 14.38 5.78 13.78
CA ASN A 104 14.35 4.31 13.73
C ASN A 104 14.74 3.74 12.36
N ASN A 105 15.74 4.32 11.68
CA ASN A 105 16.28 3.83 10.40
C ASN A 105 15.28 3.73 9.24
N GLN A 106 14.20 4.52 9.24
CA GLN A 106 13.30 4.67 8.10
C GLN A 106 13.35 6.11 7.53
N PRO A 107 14.45 6.49 6.85
CA PRO A 107 14.71 7.87 6.44
C PRO A 107 13.69 8.45 5.45
N GLY A 108 12.97 7.59 4.71
CA GLY A 108 11.91 7.97 3.78
C GLY A 108 10.57 8.38 4.42
N GLY A 109 10.35 8.10 5.71
CA GLY A 109 9.05 8.33 6.37
C GLY A 109 7.88 7.68 5.62
N LYS A 110 6.70 8.29 5.57
CA LYS A 110 5.51 7.78 4.83
C LYS A 110 5.72 7.58 3.31
N LEU A 111 6.86 7.95 2.74
CA LEU A 111 7.20 7.63 1.35
C LEU A 111 7.74 6.20 1.17
N THR A 112 8.08 5.50 2.27
CA THR A 112 8.54 4.10 2.25
C THR A 112 7.42 3.10 1.96
N TYR A 113 6.15 3.47 2.10
CA TYR A 113 5.02 2.60 1.71
C TYR A 113 5.09 2.18 0.23
N ASN A 114 5.69 3.01 -0.64
CA ASN A 114 5.87 2.68 -2.06
C ASN A 114 7.06 1.75 -2.33
N GLU A 115 7.93 1.46 -1.34
CA GLU A 115 9.04 0.51 -1.52
C GLU A 115 8.55 -0.92 -1.75
N VAL A 116 7.35 -1.27 -1.26
CA VAL A 116 6.75 -2.59 -1.52
C VAL A 116 6.59 -2.82 -3.02
N VAL A 117 6.33 -1.78 -3.82
CA VAL A 117 6.22 -1.90 -5.30
C VAL A 117 7.54 -2.40 -5.89
N ALA A 118 8.67 -1.91 -5.42
CA ALA A 118 9.98 -2.37 -5.90
C ALA A 118 10.22 -3.85 -5.52
N TRP A 119 9.80 -4.24 -4.32
CA TRP A 119 9.92 -5.63 -3.86
C TRP A 119 8.98 -6.57 -4.61
N LEU A 120 7.76 -6.15 -4.94
CA LEU A 120 6.85 -6.90 -5.79
C LEU A 120 7.40 -7.07 -7.20
N VAL A 121 7.98 -6.02 -7.79
CA VAL A 121 8.65 -6.12 -9.10
C VAL A 121 9.85 -7.08 -9.04
N ALA A 122 10.64 -7.04 -7.97
CA ALA A 122 11.75 -7.98 -7.78
C ALA A 122 11.26 -9.42 -7.58
N TYR A 123 10.19 -9.62 -6.81
CA TYR A 123 9.57 -10.90 -6.57
C TYR A 123 9.00 -11.51 -7.85
N TYR A 124 8.27 -10.70 -8.63
CA TYR A 124 7.82 -11.03 -9.99
C TYR A 124 8.96 -11.46 -10.90
N LYS A 125 10.03 -10.65 -10.99
CA LYS A 125 11.19 -10.97 -11.84
C LYS A 125 11.88 -12.27 -11.43
N LYS A 126 11.86 -12.61 -10.14
CA LYS A 126 12.48 -13.82 -9.61
C LYS A 126 11.63 -15.06 -9.78
N PHE A 127 10.32 -14.97 -9.60
CA PHE A 127 9.45 -16.13 -9.47
C PHE A 127 8.31 -16.23 -10.49
N GLY A 128 8.13 -15.25 -11.38
CA GLY A 128 7.09 -15.27 -12.41
C GLY A 128 5.85 -14.45 -12.08
N LEU A 129 4.99 -14.24 -13.09
CA LEU A 129 3.77 -13.43 -13.00
C LEU A 129 2.71 -14.10 -12.11
N GLU A 130 2.67 -15.42 -12.09
CA GLU A 130 1.74 -16.21 -11.29
C GLU A 130 1.96 -16.07 -9.77
N LYS A 131 3.07 -15.43 -9.37
CA LYS A 131 3.42 -15.21 -7.98
C LYS A 131 3.05 -13.82 -7.47
N ILE A 132 2.69 -12.90 -8.36
CA ILE A 132 2.18 -11.58 -7.97
C ILE A 132 0.68 -11.45 -8.11
#